data_AF-A0A437ANI3-F1
#
_entry.id   AF-A0A437ANI3-F1
#
_cell.length_a   1.000
_cell.length_b   1.000
_cell.length_c   1.000
_cell.angle_alpha   90.00
_cell.angle_beta   90.00
_cell.angle_gamma   90.00
#
_symmetry.space_group_name_H-M   'P 1'
#
loop_
_entity.id
_entity.type
_entity.pdbx_description
1 polymer ?
#
loop_
_entity_poly.entity_id
_entity_poly.type
_entity_poly.pdbx_seq_one_letter_code
_entity_poly.pdbx_strand_id
1 'polypeptide(L)'
;MDYLISTEKCCIPHILKIQQNNGIIVYLDDIFDYYMKNSLEINKLMNISNKIALCFKNKKKPSKKNKTRIIFTPHGNKLIKEEEYYNLIKIIKPFYYEDFNNFIIKNENESFNYFTPKNLEELIELVKENKIIDTLFINELTNQGKMIHDGKIGEIKKCDCCDFKEEYLKYLFEIKEINSFILIQKHNFNELNKIIKQLNK
;
A
#
# COMPACT_ATOMS: atom_id res chain seq x y z
N MET A 1 2.44 -0.09 -16.92
CA MET A 1 1.61 0.85 -16.15
C MET A 1 1.98 0.68 -14.70
N ASP A 2 2.38 1.77 -14.05
CA ASP A 2 2.93 1.72 -12.70
C ASP A 2 1.78 1.85 -11.70
N TYR A 3 1.52 0.77 -10.96
CA TYR A 3 0.65 0.83 -9.78
C TYR A 3 1.54 0.91 -8.54
N LEU A 4 0.99 1.50 -7.47
CA LEU A 4 1.68 1.69 -6.21
C LEU A 4 1.30 0.59 -5.23
N ILE A 5 2.30 -0.13 -4.73
CA ILE A 5 2.08 -1.22 -3.78
C ILE A 5 1.89 -0.63 -2.39
N SER A 6 0.66 -0.71 -1.87
CA SER A 6 0.37 -0.38 -0.47
C SER A 6 0.49 -1.61 0.40
N THR A 7 1.27 -1.55 1.47
CA THR A 7 1.44 -2.65 2.43
C THR A 7 0.85 -2.26 3.78
N GLU A 8 -0.09 -3.03 4.30
CA GLU A 8 -0.48 -2.96 5.72
C GLU A 8 0.19 -4.10 6.52
N LYS A 9 0.45 -3.86 7.82
CA LYS A 9 0.90 -4.86 8.82
C LYS A 9 2.26 -5.52 8.55
N CYS A 10 3.31 -4.75 8.24
CA CYS A 10 4.66 -5.32 8.08
C CYS A 10 4.70 -6.54 7.12
N CYS A 11 3.82 -6.58 6.11
CA CYS A 11 4.10 -7.36 4.91
C CYS A 11 5.21 -6.60 4.17
N ILE A 12 6.41 -6.73 4.75
CA ILE A 12 7.63 -6.12 4.30
C ILE A 12 7.78 -6.52 2.83
N PRO A 13 8.17 -5.58 1.95
CA PRO A 13 8.48 -5.83 0.53
C PRO A 13 9.57 -6.91 0.28
N HIS A 14 10.04 -7.62 1.31
CA HIS A 14 10.87 -8.81 1.21
C HIS A 14 10.10 -10.09 0.84
N ILE A 15 8.82 -10.22 1.24
CA ILE A 15 8.07 -11.48 1.16
C ILE A 15 7.44 -11.66 -0.21
N LEU A 16 6.95 -10.58 -0.78
CA LEU A 16 6.78 -10.49 -2.21
C LEU A 16 8.18 -10.18 -2.71
N LYS A 17 8.89 -11.13 -3.32
CA LYS A 17 10.00 -10.77 -4.22
C LYS A 17 9.40 -9.92 -5.33
N ILE A 18 9.13 -8.64 -5.08
CA ILE A 18 8.63 -7.70 -6.07
C ILE A 18 9.84 -7.45 -6.96
N GLN A 19 10.06 -8.37 -7.90
CA GLN A 19 11.13 -8.30 -8.90
C GLN A 19 10.96 -7.06 -9.79
N GLN A 20 9.80 -6.41 -9.72
CA GLN A 20 9.48 -5.19 -10.42
C GLN A 20 9.87 -3.99 -9.56
N ASN A 21 10.50 -2.99 -10.18
CA ASN A 21 10.92 -1.76 -9.53
C ASN A 21 9.73 -0.80 -9.28
N ASN A 22 8.58 -1.35 -8.87
CA ASN A 22 7.34 -0.62 -8.65
C ASN A 22 7.47 0.30 -7.42
N GLY A 23 6.73 1.42 -7.45
CA GLY A 23 6.64 2.32 -6.31
C GLY A 23 5.90 1.67 -5.14
N ILE A 24 6.32 1.99 -3.91
CA ILE A 24 5.73 1.46 -2.68
C ILE A 24 5.13 2.61 -1.90
N ILE A 25 3.87 2.48 -1.51
CA ILE A 25 3.22 3.39 -0.57
C ILE A 25 3.53 2.93 0.85
N VAL A 26 4.11 3.85 1.61
CA VAL A 26 4.31 3.71 3.05
C VAL A 26 3.48 4.77 3.71
N TYR A 27 2.70 4.37 4.71
CA TYR A 27 1.90 5.34 5.44
C TYR A 27 2.67 5.93 6.61
N LEU A 28 2.64 7.26 6.72
CA LEU A 28 3.25 7.98 7.84
C LEU A 28 2.70 7.48 9.18
N ASP A 29 1.41 7.16 9.25
CA ASP A 29 0.73 6.60 10.41
C ASP A 29 1.45 5.39 11.04
N ASP A 30 2.07 4.54 10.21
CA ASP A 30 2.74 3.31 10.66
C ASP A 30 4.16 3.55 11.18
N ILE A 31 4.82 4.62 10.74
CA ILE A 31 6.24 4.88 11.02
C ILE A 31 6.47 6.15 11.84
N PHE A 32 5.43 6.93 12.12
CA PHE A 32 5.51 8.23 12.76
C PHE A 32 6.30 8.18 14.07
N ASP A 33 5.95 7.27 14.98
CA ASP A 33 6.57 7.19 16.31
C ASP A 33 8.05 6.81 16.27
N TYR A 34 8.45 6.02 15.28
CA TYR A 34 9.85 5.69 15.05
C TYR A 34 10.62 6.94 14.62
N TYR A 35 10.10 7.70 13.66
CA TYR A 35 10.76 8.88 13.10
C TYR A 35 10.74 10.11 14.00
N MET A 36 9.90 10.13 15.03
CA MET A 36 10.00 11.14 16.09
C MET A 36 11.27 11.01 16.94
N LYS A 37 11.94 9.84 16.92
CA LYS A 37 13.12 9.56 17.74
C LYS A 37 14.37 9.21 16.93
N ASN A 38 14.24 9.02 15.62
CA ASN A 38 15.28 8.49 14.76
C ASN A 38 15.45 9.32 13.48
N SER A 39 16.65 9.27 12.89
CA SER A 39 17.02 10.05 11.71
C SER A 39 17.41 9.22 10.48
N LEU A 40 17.14 7.92 10.50
CA LEU A 40 17.54 7.00 9.43
C LEU A 40 16.61 7.12 8.21
N GLU A 41 17.15 7.34 7.02
CA GLU A 41 16.39 7.38 5.76
C GLU A 41 15.56 6.11 5.53
N ILE A 42 14.38 6.26 4.94
CA ILE A 42 13.37 5.18 4.86
C ILE A 42 13.82 3.98 4.03
N ASN A 43 14.51 4.21 2.92
CA ASN A 43 15.06 3.12 2.09
C ASN A 43 16.13 2.32 2.84
N LYS A 44 16.92 2.97 3.71
CA LYS A 44 17.91 2.29 4.57
C LYS A 44 17.23 1.52 5.69
N LEU A 45 16.19 2.09 6.31
CA LEU A 45 15.39 1.40 7.33
C LEU A 45 14.75 0.12 6.78
N MET A 46 14.15 0.19 5.59
CA MET A 46 13.46 -0.93 4.97
C MET A 46 14.40 -1.88 4.21
N ASN A 47 15.65 -1.48 3.98
CA ASN A 47 16.62 -2.19 3.16
C ASN A 47 16.10 -2.53 1.74
N ILE A 48 15.52 -1.53 1.06
CA ILE A 48 14.99 -1.69 -0.31
C ILE A 48 15.44 -0.56 -1.24
N SER A 49 15.54 -0.87 -2.54
CA SER A 49 15.91 0.09 -3.59
C SER A 49 14.71 0.74 -4.30
N ASN A 50 13.48 0.29 -4.01
CA ASN A 50 12.27 0.80 -4.64
C ASN A 50 12.03 2.29 -4.33
N LYS A 51 11.32 2.98 -5.23
CA LYS A 51 10.82 4.34 -4.97
C LYS A 51 9.73 4.29 -3.89
N ILE A 52 9.97 4.91 -2.74
CA ILE A 52 8.99 5.00 -1.66
C ILE A 52 8.19 6.30 -1.77
N ALA A 53 6.87 6.19 -1.81
CA ALA A 53 5.93 7.29 -1.66
C ALA A 53 5.37 7.30 -0.24
N LEU A 54 5.58 8.41 0.49
CA LEU A 54 5.05 8.57 1.83
C LEU A 54 3.66 9.23 1.79
N CYS A 55 2.65 8.55 2.33
CA CYS A 55 1.26 8.99 2.29
C CYS A 55 0.63 9.03 3.69
N PHE A 56 -0.51 9.70 3.83
CA PHE A 56 -1.37 9.56 5.01
C PHE A 56 -2.38 8.42 4.79
N LYS A 57 -2.65 7.60 5.82
CA LYS A 57 -3.77 6.63 5.74
C LYS A 57 -5.09 7.36 5.60
N ASN A 58 -5.26 8.42 6.39
CA ASN A 58 -6.49 9.19 6.44
C ASN A 58 -6.54 10.24 5.32
N LYS A 59 -7.47 10.07 4.39
CA LYS A 59 -7.75 11.03 3.32
C LYS A 59 -8.71 12.13 3.74
N LYS A 60 -8.52 12.68 4.95
CA LYS A 60 -9.21 13.90 5.41
C LYS A 60 -8.28 15.10 5.26
N LYS A 61 -8.80 16.17 4.67
CA LYS A 61 -8.10 17.45 4.55
C LYS A 61 -7.74 18.01 5.95
N PRO A 62 -6.62 18.74 6.08
CA PRO A 62 -6.23 19.33 7.35
C PRO A 62 -7.30 20.31 7.87
N SER A 63 -7.34 20.46 9.20
CA SER A 63 -8.22 21.43 9.85
C SER A 63 -7.94 22.84 9.35
N LYS A 64 -8.98 23.56 8.87
CA LYS A 64 -8.85 24.95 8.40
C LYS A 64 -8.34 25.91 9.48
N LYS A 65 -8.63 25.64 10.76
CA LYS A 65 -8.31 26.54 11.87
C LYS A 65 -6.86 26.40 12.34
N ASN A 66 -6.37 25.17 12.44
CA ASN A 66 -5.07 24.87 13.06
C ASN A 66 -4.04 24.28 12.08
N LYS A 67 -4.43 24.03 10.81
CA LYS A 67 -3.62 23.35 9.80
C LYS A 67 -2.98 22.06 10.32
N THR A 68 -3.77 21.25 11.02
CA THR A 68 -3.34 19.96 11.55
C THR A 68 -4.04 18.80 10.86
N ARG A 69 -3.32 17.68 10.73
CA ARG A 69 -3.88 16.37 10.37
C ARG A 69 -3.84 15.44 11.59
N ILE A 70 -4.73 14.44 11.60
CA ILE A 70 -4.73 13.36 12.59
C ILE A 70 -3.94 12.19 12.00
N ILE A 71 -2.99 11.68 12.77
CA ILE A 71 -2.19 10.49 12.50
C ILE A 71 -2.62 9.37 13.46
N PHE A 72 -2.95 8.21 12.92
CA PHE A 72 -3.40 7.04 13.65
C PHE A 72 -2.23 6.12 13.94
N THR A 73 -1.54 6.35 15.06
CA THR A 73 -0.40 5.52 15.46
C THR A 73 -0.85 4.30 16.27
N PRO A 74 -0.03 3.22 16.37
CA PRO A 74 -0.29 2.12 17.29
C PRO A 74 -0.45 2.55 18.75
N HIS A 75 0.12 3.70 19.12
CA HIS A 75 0.05 4.27 20.47
C HIS A 75 -1.04 5.32 20.63
N GLY A 76 -1.94 5.45 19.65
CA GLY A 76 -3.10 6.34 19.69
C GLY A 76 -3.04 7.48 18.67
N ASN A 77 -4.10 8.29 18.66
CA ASN A 77 -4.27 9.36 17.69
C ASN A 77 -3.38 10.54 18.07
N LYS A 78 -2.61 11.04 17.11
CA LYS A 78 -1.76 12.22 17.27
C LYS A 78 -2.13 13.30 16.26
N LEU A 79 -1.83 14.54 16.61
CA LEU A 79 -1.95 15.67 15.68
C LEU A 79 -0.56 16.01 15.16
N ILE A 80 -0.48 16.29 13.86
CA ILE A 80 0.73 16.79 13.21
C ILE A 80 0.43 18.11 12.51
N LYS A 81 1.30 19.10 12.70
CA LYS A 81 1.28 20.37 11.97
C LYS A 81 2.04 20.25 10.65
N GLU A 82 1.71 21.15 9.73
CA GLU A 82 2.37 21.22 8.42
C GLU A 82 3.91 21.34 8.51
N GLU A 83 4.41 22.18 9.41
CA GLU A 83 5.86 22.37 9.62
C GLU A 83 6.53 21.09 10.15
N GLU A 84 5.91 20.42 11.11
CA GLU A 84 6.41 19.16 11.68
C GLU A 84 6.45 18.07 10.60
N TYR A 85 5.43 18.01 9.74
CA TYR A 85 5.39 17.09 8.62
C TYR A 85 6.57 17.30 7.66
N TYR A 86 6.81 18.53 7.20
CA TYR A 86 7.92 18.80 6.28
C TYR A 86 9.30 18.61 6.92
N ASN A 87 9.43 18.81 8.24
CA ASN A 87 10.65 18.44 8.96
C ASN A 87 10.87 16.91 8.97
N LEU A 88 9.80 16.12 9.15
CA LEU A 88 9.89 14.67 9.03
C LEU A 88 10.25 14.23 7.61
N ILE A 89 9.70 14.86 6.57
CA ILE A 89 10.06 14.54 5.17
C ILE A 89 11.56 14.69 4.92
N LYS A 90 12.19 15.75 5.46
CA LYS A 90 13.65 15.97 5.34
C LYS A 90 14.48 14.86 6.00
N ILE A 91 13.94 14.24 7.04
CA ILE A 91 14.59 13.15 7.78
C ILE A 91 14.34 11.81 7.09
N ILE A 92 13.08 11.50 6.78
CA ILE A 92 12.63 10.26 6.15
C ILE A 92 13.24 10.13 4.75
N LYS A 93 13.35 11.24 4.01
CA LYS A 93 13.80 11.33 2.61
C LYS A 93 13.14 10.29 1.69
N PRO A 94 11.80 10.25 1.61
CA PRO A 94 11.13 9.39 0.65
C PRO A 94 11.35 9.91 -0.78
N PHE A 95 11.21 9.04 -1.78
CA PHE A 95 11.32 9.46 -3.19
C PHE A 95 10.16 10.38 -3.59
N TYR A 96 8.96 10.07 -3.10
CA TYR A 96 7.78 10.92 -3.21
C TYR A 96 7.12 11.13 -1.85
N TYR A 97 6.39 12.22 -1.70
CA TYR A 97 5.58 12.48 -0.52
C TYR A 97 4.25 13.14 -0.89
N GLU A 98 3.21 12.80 -0.14
CA GLU A 98 1.88 13.39 -0.28
C GLU A 98 1.89 14.84 0.22
N ASP A 99 1.37 15.79 -0.57
CA ASP A 99 1.22 17.17 -0.13
C ASP A 99 0.41 17.26 1.19
N PHE A 100 0.80 18.16 2.09
CA PHE A 100 0.11 18.26 3.37
C PHE A 100 -1.34 18.75 3.24
N ASN A 101 -1.67 19.54 2.23
CA ASN A 101 -2.96 20.19 2.09
C ASN A 101 -3.90 19.47 1.12
N ASN A 102 -3.34 18.81 0.11
CA ASN A 102 -4.10 18.02 -0.86
C ASN A 102 -3.66 16.55 -0.83
N PHE A 103 -4.20 15.70 -1.70
CA PHE A 103 -3.85 14.27 -1.75
C PHE A 103 -2.91 13.95 -2.92
N ILE A 104 -2.24 14.96 -3.46
CA ILE A 104 -1.31 14.83 -4.59
C ILE A 104 0.02 14.31 -4.06
N ILE A 105 0.55 13.27 -4.70
CA ILE A 105 1.91 12.80 -4.43
C ILE A 105 2.87 13.60 -5.30
N LYS A 106 3.99 14.05 -4.73
CA LYS A 106 4.98 14.86 -5.45
C LYS A 106 6.40 14.62 -4.96
N ASN A 107 7.34 15.06 -5.77
CA ASN A 107 8.72 15.35 -5.37
C ASN A 107 9.10 16.75 -5.93
N GLU A 108 10.39 17.05 -6.05
CA GLU A 108 10.87 18.33 -6.57
C GLU A 108 10.59 18.54 -8.08
N ASN A 109 10.42 17.47 -8.85
CA ASN A 109 10.37 17.50 -10.31
C ASN A 109 9.01 17.10 -10.90
N GLU A 110 8.23 16.29 -10.19
CA GLU A 110 6.96 15.74 -10.69
C GLU A 110 5.90 15.64 -9.60
N SER A 111 4.65 15.63 -10.04
CA SER A 111 3.49 15.44 -9.18
C SER A 111 2.43 14.63 -9.92
N PHE A 112 1.74 13.77 -9.20
CA PHE A 112 0.70 12.92 -9.77
C PHE A 112 -0.39 12.62 -8.75
N ASN A 113 -1.58 12.34 -9.28
CA ASN A 113 -2.68 11.80 -8.51
C ASN A 113 -2.65 10.28 -8.63
N TYR A 114 -3.09 9.61 -7.57
CA TYR A 114 -3.36 8.19 -7.60
C TYR A 114 -4.75 7.94 -7.00
N PHE A 115 -5.31 6.78 -7.33
CA PHE A 115 -6.66 6.41 -6.96
C PHE A 115 -6.65 5.09 -6.17
N THR A 116 -7.50 5.02 -5.16
CA THR A 116 -7.72 3.82 -4.35
C THR A 116 -9.00 3.15 -4.85
N PRO A 117 -8.92 2.10 -5.70
CA PRO A 117 -10.12 1.39 -6.13
C PRO A 117 -10.79 0.71 -4.93
N LYS A 118 -12.13 0.75 -4.85
CA LYS A 118 -12.89 0.08 -3.78
C LYS A 118 -13.15 -1.39 -4.08
N ASN A 119 -13.14 -1.74 -5.36
CA ASN A 119 -13.41 -3.09 -5.83
C ASN A 119 -12.70 -3.35 -7.16
N LEU A 120 -12.82 -4.57 -7.66
CA LEU A 120 -12.16 -5.00 -8.89
C LEU A 120 -12.73 -4.32 -10.15
N GLU A 121 -14.02 -3.95 -10.14
CA GLU A 121 -14.66 -3.27 -11.27
C GLU A 121 -14.11 -1.85 -11.43
N GLU A 122 -14.08 -1.07 -10.35
CA GLU A 122 -13.49 0.27 -10.29
C GLU A 122 -12.00 0.23 -10.66
N LEU A 123 -11.28 -0.82 -10.25
CA LEU A 123 -9.91 -1.03 -10.69
C LEU A 123 -9.79 -1.15 -12.21
N ILE A 124 -10.63 -1.99 -12.83
CA ILE A 124 -10.61 -2.20 -14.28
C ILE A 124 -10.92 -0.89 -15.01
N GLU A 125 -11.87 -0.11 -14.52
CA GLU A 125 -12.20 1.22 -15.06
C GLU A 125 -11.01 2.18 -14.97
N LEU A 126 -10.41 2.33 -13.79
CA LEU A 126 -9.26 3.20 -13.57
C LEU A 126 -8.04 2.80 -14.41
N VAL A 127 -7.82 1.49 -14.61
CA VAL A 127 -6.75 0.99 -15.48
C VAL A 127 -7.01 1.35 -16.94
N LYS A 128 -8.24 1.18 -17.44
CA LYS A 128 -8.61 1.56 -18.82
C LYS A 128 -8.46 3.07 -19.06
N GLU A 129 -8.67 3.88 -18.03
CA GLU A 129 -8.43 5.33 -18.07
C GLU A 129 -6.96 5.74 -17.90
N ASN A 130 -6.03 4.78 -17.83
CA ASN A 130 -4.60 5.02 -17.58
C ASN A 130 -4.32 5.80 -16.28
N LYS A 131 -5.12 5.59 -15.23
CA LYS A 131 -4.91 6.22 -13.91
C LYS A 131 -3.94 5.43 -13.05
N ILE A 132 -3.02 6.11 -12.37
CA ILE A 132 -2.18 5.47 -11.34
C ILE A 132 -3.09 5.02 -10.20
N ILE A 133 -3.00 3.75 -9.83
CA ILE A 133 -3.79 3.17 -8.73
C ILE A 133 -2.88 2.71 -7.60
N ASP A 134 -3.37 2.79 -6.37
CA ASP A 134 -2.80 2.00 -5.28
C ASP A 134 -3.44 0.60 -5.22
N THR A 135 -2.92 -0.23 -4.32
CA THR A 135 -3.39 -1.60 -4.13
C THR A 135 -3.96 -1.83 -2.73
N LEU A 136 -4.57 -0.82 -2.09
CA LEU A 136 -5.03 -0.95 -0.70
C LEU A 136 -6.16 -1.98 -0.60
N PHE A 137 -7.04 -2.03 -1.59
CA PHE A 137 -8.11 -3.03 -1.68
C PHE A 137 -7.57 -4.47 -1.65
N ILE A 138 -6.34 -4.74 -2.11
CA ILE A 138 -5.71 -6.07 -2.01
C ILE A 138 -5.51 -6.46 -0.54
N ASN A 139 -5.14 -5.50 0.31
CA ASN A 139 -4.99 -5.75 1.76
C ASN A 139 -6.35 -6.04 2.39
N GLU A 140 -7.39 -5.32 1.99
CA GLU A 140 -8.77 -5.56 2.45
C GLU A 140 -9.26 -6.95 2.04
N LEU A 141 -9.06 -7.35 0.77
CA LEU A 141 -9.38 -8.69 0.27
C LEU A 141 -8.64 -9.77 1.07
N THR A 142 -7.34 -9.57 1.30
CA THR A 142 -6.51 -10.50 2.05
C THR A 142 -7.00 -10.65 3.50
N ASN A 143 -7.33 -9.54 4.17
CA ASN A 143 -7.90 -9.55 5.52
C ASN A 143 -9.27 -10.26 5.59
N GLN A 144 -10.02 -10.29 4.48
CA GLN A 144 -11.30 -10.98 4.35
C GLN A 144 -11.16 -12.45 3.91
N GLY A 145 -9.95 -12.95 3.66
CA GLY A 145 -9.75 -14.30 3.13
C GLY A 145 -10.18 -14.45 1.68
N LYS A 146 -10.25 -13.35 0.92
CA LYS A 146 -10.71 -13.34 -0.47
C LYS A 146 -9.56 -13.36 -1.45
N MET A 147 -9.78 -14.08 -2.55
CA MET A 147 -8.84 -14.25 -3.65
C MET A 147 -9.45 -13.80 -4.98
N ILE A 148 -8.63 -13.20 -5.84
CA ILE A 148 -9.00 -12.87 -7.22
C ILE A 148 -8.82 -14.12 -8.09
N HIS A 149 -9.82 -14.53 -8.84
CA HIS A 149 -9.77 -15.67 -9.76
C HIS A 149 -10.38 -15.24 -11.10
N ASP A 150 -9.61 -15.31 -12.19
CA ASP A 150 -10.08 -14.99 -13.54
C ASP A 150 -10.86 -13.66 -13.63
N GLY A 151 -10.36 -12.63 -12.96
CA GLY A 151 -11.00 -11.31 -12.93
C GLY A 151 -12.25 -11.21 -12.05
N LYS A 152 -12.46 -12.15 -11.12
CA LYS A 152 -13.56 -12.13 -10.14
C LYS A 152 -13.04 -12.31 -8.72
N ILE A 153 -13.73 -11.74 -7.74
CA ILE A 153 -13.41 -11.95 -6.32
C ILE A 153 -14.16 -13.18 -5.81
N GLY A 154 -13.49 -14.07 -5.10
CA GLY A 154 -14.09 -15.25 -4.49
C GLY A 154 -13.36 -15.73 -3.25
N GLU A 155 -13.81 -16.86 -2.72
CA GLU A 155 -13.22 -17.53 -1.56
C GLU A 155 -11.84 -18.13 -1.85
N ILE A 156 -11.15 -18.55 -0.79
CA ILE A 156 -9.90 -19.31 -0.88
C ILE A 156 -10.15 -20.57 -1.72
N LYS A 157 -9.38 -20.70 -2.81
CA LYS A 157 -9.39 -21.84 -3.71
C LYS A 157 -7.97 -22.25 -4.07
N LYS A 158 -7.80 -23.51 -4.44
CA LYS A 158 -6.52 -24.01 -4.97
C LYS A 158 -6.06 -23.18 -6.17
N CYS A 159 -4.80 -22.75 -6.16
CA CYS A 159 -4.13 -22.07 -7.28
C CYS A 159 -2.77 -22.71 -7.57
N ASP A 160 -2.42 -22.82 -8.84
CA ASP A 160 -1.10 -23.29 -9.31
C ASP A 160 0.05 -22.39 -8.83
N CYS A 161 -0.25 -21.12 -8.54
CA CYS A 161 0.71 -20.12 -8.09
C CYS A 161 1.20 -20.30 -6.64
N CYS A 162 0.52 -21.14 -5.84
CA CYS A 162 0.75 -21.24 -4.40
C CYS A 162 1.17 -22.65 -3.91
N ASP A 163 1.16 -23.68 -4.77
CA ASP A 163 1.44 -25.09 -4.43
C ASP A 163 0.97 -25.52 -3.02
N PHE A 164 -0.28 -25.13 -2.69
CA PHE A 164 -0.86 -25.33 -1.37
C PHE A 164 -2.23 -26.02 -1.50
N LYS A 165 -2.56 -26.87 -0.54
CA LYS A 165 -3.90 -27.46 -0.43
C LYS A 165 -4.87 -26.38 0.07
N GLU A 166 -6.04 -26.32 -0.58
CA GLU A 166 -7.08 -25.33 -0.28
C GLU A 166 -7.52 -25.39 1.18
N GLU A 167 -7.80 -26.59 1.69
CA GLU A 167 -8.26 -26.81 3.06
C GLU A 167 -7.22 -26.38 4.08
N TYR A 168 -5.94 -26.58 3.76
CA TYR A 168 -4.85 -26.19 4.66
C TYR A 168 -4.67 -24.67 4.69
N LEU A 169 -4.78 -23.99 3.55
CA LEU A 169 -4.73 -22.52 3.51
C LEU A 169 -5.93 -21.89 4.24
N LYS A 170 -7.13 -22.48 4.10
CA LYS A 170 -8.32 -22.09 4.86
C LYS A 170 -8.09 -22.23 6.36
N TYR A 171 -7.58 -23.38 6.79
CA TYR A 171 -7.23 -23.62 8.19
C TYR A 171 -6.21 -22.59 8.73
N LEU A 172 -5.12 -22.35 8.00
CA LEU A 172 -4.11 -21.36 8.41
C LEU A 172 -4.71 -19.95 8.53
N PHE A 173 -5.62 -19.59 7.62
CA PHE A 173 -6.33 -18.31 7.69
C PHE A 173 -7.25 -18.20 8.90
N GLU A 174 -8.01 -19.26 9.22
CA GLU A 174 -8.90 -19.31 10.38
C GLU A 174 -8.14 -19.10 11.71
N ILE A 175 -6.96 -19.70 11.85
CA ILE A 175 -6.11 -19.50 13.04
C ILE A 175 -5.27 -18.22 12.98
N LYS A 176 -5.47 -17.37 11.96
CA LYS A 176 -4.76 -16.10 11.73
C LYS A 176 -3.24 -16.26 11.63
N GLU A 177 -2.78 -17.34 11.02
CA GLU A 177 -1.37 -17.59 10.79
C GLU A 177 -0.81 -16.63 9.72
N ILE A 178 0.40 -16.08 9.91
CA ILE A 178 0.91 -15.02 9.05
C ILE A 178 1.13 -15.49 7.60
N ASN A 179 1.53 -16.74 7.38
CA ASN A 179 1.77 -17.28 6.05
C ASN A 179 0.50 -17.38 5.22
N SER A 180 -0.69 -17.54 5.81
CA SER A 180 -1.92 -17.51 5.02
C SER A 180 -2.15 -16.14 4.39
N PHE A 181 -1.92 -15.06 5.15
CA PHE A 181 -2.05 -13.70 4.62
C PHE A 181 -1.03 -13.46 3.51
N ILE A 182 0.21 -13.91 3.70
CA ILE A 182 1.28 -13.82 2.71
C ILE A 182 0.89 -14.54 1.41
N LEU A 183 0.39 -15.77 1.50
CA LEU A 183 0.03 -16.57 0.33
C LEU A 183 -1.14 -15.96 -0.44
N ILE A 184 -2.20 -15.53 0.27
CA ILE A 184 -3.37 -14.87 -0.33
C ILE A 184 -2.96 -13.56 -1.00
N GLN A 185 -2.13 -12.75 -0.34
CA GLN A 185 -1.68 -11.47 -0.89
C GLN A 185 -0.82 -11.68 -2.14
N LYS A 186 0.11 -12.65 -2.11
CA LYS A 186 0.92 -13.03 -3.27
C LYS A 186 0.06 -13.47 -4.46
N HIS A 187 -0.93 -14.30 -4.21
CA HIS A 187 -1.91 -14.71 -5.23
C HIS A 187 -2.61 -13.48 -5.84
N ASN A 188 -3.18 -12.62 -5.01
CA ASN A 188 -3.92 -11.45 -5.44
C ASN A 188 -3.06 -10.48 -6.27
N PHE A 189 -1.80 -10.25 -5.89
CA PHE A 189 -0.88 -9.44 -6.69
C PHE A 189 -0.49 -10.10 -8.03
N ASN A 190 -0.36 -11.42 -8.08
CA ASN A 190 -0.08 -12.13 -9.33
C ASN A 190 -1.26 -12.01 -10.30
N GLU A 191 -2.49 -12.19 -9.82
CA GLU A 191 -3.70 -12.06 -10.63
C GLU A 191 -3.94 -10.60 -11.06
N LEU A 192 -3.73 -9.64 -10.17
CA LEU A 192 -3.75 -8.21 -10.52
C LEU A 192 -2.77 -7.90 -11.66
N ASN A 193 -1.55 -8.43 -11.57
CA ASN A 193 -0.55 -8.28 -12.64
C ASN A 193 -1.00 -8.87 -13.97
N LYS A 194 -1.67 -10.03 -13.95
CA LYS A 194 -2.23 -10.62 -15.17
C LYS A 194 -3.33 -9.75 -15.78
N ILE A 195 -4.26 -9.26 -14.96
CA ILE A 195 -5.36 -8.39 -15.38
C ILE A 195 -4.81 -7.10 -16.01
N ILE A 196 -3.89 -6.41 -15.31
CA ILE A 196 -3.27 -5.18 -15.83
C ILE A 196 -2.54 -5.44 -17.14
N LYS A 197 -1.81 -6.55 -17.27
CA LYS A 197 -1.12 -6.91 -18.52
C LYS A 197 -2.09 -7.21 -19.67
N GLN A 198 -3.25 -7.80 -19.39
CA GLN A 198 -4.27 -8.07 -20.40
C GLN A 198 -4.95 -6.80 -20.88
N LEU A 199 -5.24 -5.86 -19.97
CA LEU A 199 -5.88 -4.58 -20.31
C LEU A 199 -4.97 -3.61 -21.07
N ASN A 200 -3.66 -3.74 -20.94
CA ASN A 200 -2.67 -2.90 -21.61
C ASN A 200 -2.18 -3.45 -22.97
N LYS A 201 -2.75 -4.57 -23.45
CA LYS A 201 -2.50 -5.10 -24.79
C LYS A 201 -3.48 -4.51 -25.79
#